data_AF-A0A2I0WHQ7-F1
#
_entry.id   AF-A0A2I0WHQ7-F1
#
_cell.length_a   1.000
_cell.length_b   1.000
_cell.length_c   1.000
_cell.angle_alpha   90.00
_cell.angle_beta   90.00
_cell.angle_gamma   90.00
#
_symmetry.space_group_name_H-M   'P 1'
#
loop_
_entity.id
_entity.type
_entity.pdbx_description
1 polymer ?
#
loop_
_entity_poly.entity_id
_entity_poly.type
_entity_poly.pdbx_seq_one_letter_code
_entity_poly.pdbx_strand_id
1 'polypeptide(L)'
;MQNCERTRQEKEKRQSLLRRQEANGGDFFKVQKNKREIERLESKLMVYCQAIETTSTEIVRLREAELFPQLLDLVNGFLFQFWETAA
;
A
#
# COMPACT_ATOMS: atom_id res chain seq x y z
N MET A 1 -4.39 1.79 4.74
CA MET A 1 -5.13 1.41 3.51
C MET A 1 -6.41 2.23 3.31
N GLN A 2 -7.28 2.39 4.31
CA GLN A 2 -8.53 3.15 4.17
C GLN A 2 -8.36 4.58 3.61
N ASN A 3 -7.32 5.32 3.99
CA ASN A 3 -7.04 6.66 3.44
C ASN A 3 -6.64 6.63 1.95
N CYS A 4 -5.95 5.58 1.50
CA CYS A 4 -5.60 5.39 0.09
C CYS A 4 -6.88 5.15 -0.74
N GLU A 5 -7.76 4.27 -0.26
CA GLU A 5 -9.06 3.99 -0.91
C GLU A 5 -9.96 5.22 -0.97
N ARG A 6 -10.08 5.98 0.13
CA ARG A 6 -10.83 7.25 0.13
C ARG A 6 -10.25 8.25 -0.87
N THR A 7 -8.93 8.36 -0.95
CA THR A 7 -8.25 9.27 -1.90
C THR A 7 -8.49 8.83 -3.35
N ARG A 8 -8.47 7.52 -3.61
CA ARG A 8 -8.80 6.94 -4.92
C ARG A 8 -10.25 7.24 -5.32
N GLN A 9 -11.20 7.01 -4.43
CA GLN A 9 -12.61 7.32 -4.69
C GLN A 9 -12.82 8.81 -4.96
N GLU A 10 -12.18 9.70 -4.20
CA GLU A 10 -12.26 11.14 -4.46
C GLU A 10 -11.67 11.50 -5.83
N LYS A 11 -10.52 10.92 -6.20
CA LYS A 11 -9.93 11.11 -7.54
C LYS A 11 -10.90 10.67 -8.64
N GLU A 12 -11.51 9.50 -8.51
CA GLU A 12 -12.49 8.97 -9.47
C GLU A 12 -13.71 9.90 -9.60
N LYS A 13 -14.22 10.43 -8.48
CA LYS A 13 -15.29 11.46 -8.49
C LYS A 13 -14.86 12.72 -9.25
N ARG A 14 -13.64 13.23 -9.00
CA ARG A 14 -13.11 14.42 -9.69
C ARG A 14 -12.92 14.20 -11.18
N GLN A 15 -12.44 13.03 -11.58
CA GLN A 15 -12.34 12.63 -12.99
C GLN A 15 -13.70 12.56 -13.66
N SER A 16 -14.72 12.02 -12.99
CA SER A 16 -16.10 12.01 -13.54
C SER A 16 -16.65 13.43 -13.71
N LEU A 17 -16.37 14.33 -12.76
CA LEU A 17 -16.74 15.74 -12.85
C LEU A 17 -16.01 16.43 -14.01
N LEU A 18 -14.72 16.15 -14.21
CA LEU A 18 -13.94 16.72 -15.29
C LEU A 18 -14.53 16.36 -16.66
N ARG A 19 -14.87 15.08 -16.88
CA ARG A 19 -15.51 14.63 -18.13
C ARG A 19 -16.82 15.38 -18.40
N ARG A 20 -17.64 15.61 -17.37
CA ARG A 20 -18.88 16.40 -17.50
C ARG A 20 -18.61 17.86 -17.82
N GLN A 21 -17.59 18.45 -17.21
CA GLN A 21 -17.20 19.84 -17.48
C GLN A 21 -16.70 20.00 -18.92
N GLU A 22 -15.89 19.07 -19.41
CA GLU A 22 -15.36 19.11 -20.78
C GLU A 22 -16.48 18.88 -21.83
N ALA A 23 -17.42 17.97 -21.56
CA ALA A 23 -18.55 17.71 -22.46
C ALA A 23 -19.54 18.89 -22.57
N ASN A 24 -19.74 19.65 -21.50
CA ASN A 24 -20.74 20.72 -21.43
C ASN A 24 -20.15 22.12 -21.68
N GLY A 25 -18.90 22.23 -22.15
CA GLY A 25 -18.25 23.52 -22.37
C GLY A 25 -18.02 24.32 -21.07
N GLY A 26 -17.69 23.62 -19.98
CA GLY A 26 -17.51 24.21 -18.66
C GLY A 26 -16.44 25.29 -18.60
N ASP A 27 -16.64 26.25 -17.70
CA ASP A 27 -15.73 27.36 -17.45
C ASP A 27 -14.26 26.91 -17.31
N PHE A 28 -13.37 27.57 -18.06
CA PHE A 28 -11.95 27.22 -18.13
C PHE A 28 -11.27 27.20 -16.75
N PHE A 29 -11.55 28.17 -15.88
CA PHE A 29 -10.96 28.22 -14.54
C PHE A 29 -11.44 27.07 -13.67
N LYS A 30 -12.73 26.68 -13.79
CA LYS A 30 -13.27 25.52 -13.06
C LYS A 30 -12.65 24.20 -13.53
N VAL A 31 -12.45 24.03 -14.84
CA VAL A 31 -11.78 22.86 -15.42
C VAL A 31 -10.33 22.78 -14.94
N GLN A 32 -9.57 23.88 -15.03
CA GLN A 32 -8.17 23.93 -14.59
C GLN A 32 -8.02 23.65 -13.09
N LYS A 33 -8.92 24.19 -12.26
CA LYS A 33 -8.94 23.90 -10.82
C LYS A 33 -9.18 22.41 -10.55
N ASN A 34 -10.08 21.77 -11.30
CA ASN A 34 -10.36 20.35 -11.13
C ASN A 34 -9.17 19.48 -11.57
N LYS A 35 -8.50 19.83 -12.68
CA LYS A 35 -7.28 19.14 -13.14
C LYS A 35 -6.16 19.17 -12.10
N ARG A 36 -5.87 20.35 -11.52
CA ARG A 36 -4.87 20.46 -10.44
C ARG A 36 -5.23 19.63 -9.21
N GLU A 37 -6.51 19.55 -8.86
CA GLU A 37 -6.94 18.73 -7.73
C GLU A 37 -6.78 17.23 -8.01
N ILE A 38 -7.03 16.77 -9.24
CA ILE A 38 -6.75 15.40 -9.67
C ILE A 38 -5.27 15.08 -9.56
N GLU A 39 -4.39 15.94 -10.09
CA GLU A 39 -2.93 15.79 -9.99
C GLU A 39 -2.48 15.71 -8.52
N ARG A 40 -3.03 16.58 -7.66
CA ARG A 40 -2.75 16.58 -6.21
C ARG A 40 -3.16 15.27 -5.53
N LEU A 41 -4.28 14.67 -5.95
CA LEU A 41 -4.75 13.37 -5.44
C LEU A 41 -3.89 12.22 -5.97
N GLU A 42 -3.43 12.30 -7.22
CA GLU A 42 -2.49 11.35 -7.82
C GLU A 42 -1.16 11.31 -7.09
N SER A 43 -0.55 12.47 -6.80
CA SER A 43 0.68 12.52 -6.01
C SER A 43 0.52 11.88 -4.63
N LYS A 44 -0.63 12.10 -3.96
CA LYS A 44 -0.93 11.44 -2.68
C LYS A 44 -1.03 9.92 -2.81
N LEU A 45 -1.69 9.43 -3.86
CA LEU A 45 -1.78 7.98 -4.11
C LEU A 45 -0.41 7.37 -4.35
N MET A 46 0.48 8.06 -5.08
CA MET A 46 1.84 7.60 -5.30
C MET A 46 2.62 7.41 -3.98
N VAL A 47 2.50 8.37 -3.06
CA VAL A 47 3.09 8.26 -1.71
C VAL A 47 2.51 7.07 -0.95
N TYR A 48 1.19 6.82 -1.04
CA TYR A 48 0.59 5.65 -0.43
C TYR A 48 1.08 4.33 -1.04
N CYS A 49 1.25 4.25 -2.36
CA CYS A 49 1.82 3.07 -3.01
C CYS A 49 3.23 2.78 -2.49
N GLN A 50 4.09 3.80 -2.46
CA GLN A 50 5.45 3.65 -1.94
C GLN A 50 5.46 3.17 -0.48
N ALA A 51 4.61 3.75 0.37
CA ALA A 51 4.52 3.34 1.77
C ALA A 51 4.05 1.87 1.93
N ILE A 52 3.14 1.41 1.07
CA ILE A 52 2.66 0.02 1.06
C ILE A 52 3.78 -0.90 0.60
N GLU A 53 4.49 -0.57 -0.49
CA GLU A 53 5.60 -1.35 -1.02
C GLU A 53 6.74 -1.49 -0.01
N THR A 54 7.14 -0.38 0.63
CA THR A 54 8.17 -0.39 1.67
C THR A 54 7.74 -1.27 2.85
N THR A 55 6.51 -1.11 3.35
CA THR A 55 5.98 -1.94 4.45
C THR A 55 5.94 -3.42 4.06
N SER A 56 5.49 -3.73 2.86
CA SER A 56 5.41 -5.11 2.36
C SER A 56 6.78 -5.76 2.25
N THR A 57 7.77 -5.00 1.76
CA THR A 57 9.16 -5.46 1.66
C THR A 57 9.73 -5.74 3.05
N GLU A 58 9.45 -4.87 4.01
CA GLU A 58 9.92 -5.05 5.39
C GLU A 58 9.29 -6.27 6.07
N ILE A 59 8.00 -6.55 5.81
CA ILE A 59 7.34 -7.78 6.29
C ILE A 59 8.05 -9.03 5.76
N VAL A 60 8.38 -9.06 4.46
CA VAL A 60 9.10 -10.18 3.85
C VAL A 60 10.49 -10.33 4.47
N ARG A 61 11.21 -9.20 4.65
CA ARG A 61 12.52 -9.18 5.31
C ARG A 61 12.45 -9.77 6.72
N LEU A 62 11.50 -9.34 7.55
CA LEU A 62 11.32 -9.84 8.92
C LEU A 62 10.98 -11.33 8.94
N ARG A 63 10.12 -11.78 8.02
CA ARG A 63 9.78 -13.21 7.88
C ARG A 63 11.02 -14.06 7.62
N GLU A 64 11.89 -13.61 6.74
CA GLU A 64 13.05 -14.38 6.28
C GLU A 64 14.26 -14.26 7.21
N ALA A 65 14.54 -13.05 7.70
CA ALA A 65 15.72 -12.76 8.51
C ALA A 65 15.52 -13.08 10.00
N GLU A 66 14.29 -13.10 10.48
CA GLU A 66 14.01 -13.25 11.92
C GLU A 66 13.12 -14.46 12.20
N LEU A 67 11.91 -14.51 11.62
CA LEU A 67 10.95 -15.56 11.94
C LEU A 67 11.43 -16.95 11.50
N PHE A 68 12.00 -17.07 10.30
CA PHE A 68 12.47 -18.36 9.79
C PHE A 68 13.62 -18.96 10.63
N PRO A 69 14.70 -18.22 10.96
CA PRO A 69 15.72 -18.71 11.89
C PRO A 69 15.17 -19.12 13.25
N GLN A 70 14.26 -18.33 13.84
CA GLN A 70 13.66 -18.65 15.14
C GLN A 70 12.88 -19.97 15.10
N LEU A 71 12.17 -20.25 14.00
CA LEU A 71 11.47 -21.52 13.82
C LEU A 71 12.44 -22.69 13.69
N LEU A 72 13.57 -22.49 12.99
CA LEU A 72 14.60 -23.51 12.85
C LEU A 72 15.25 -23.84 14.20
N ASP A 73 15.60 -22.81 14.98
CA ASP A 73 16.16 -22.96 16.33
C ASP A 73 15.19 -23.70 17.26
N LEU A 74 13.91 -23.37 17.17
CA LEU A 74 12.87 -24.02 17.95
C LEU A 74 12.78 -25.53 17.62
N VAL A 75 12.72 -25.88 16.33
CA VAL A 75 12.68 -27.29 15.90
C VAL A 75 13.95 -28.04 16.31
N ASN A 76 15.12 -27.43 16.14
CA ASN A 76 16.39 -28.03 16.55
C ASN A 76 16.45 -28.26 18.06
N GLY A 77 15.98 -27.31 18.86
CA GLY A 77 15.91 -27.45 20.32
C GLY A 77 15.02 -28.62 20.76
N PHE A 78 13.84 -28.77 20.14
CA PHE A 78 12.95 -29.89 20.42
C PHE A 78 13.53 -31.24 19.98
N LEU A 79 14.15 -31.31 18.80
CA LEU A 79 14.80 -32.54 18.32
C LEU A 79 15.96 -32.96 19.22
N PHE A 80 16.78 -32.00 19.66
CA PHE A 80 17.89 -32.25 20.57
C PHE A 80 17.42 -32.80 21.91
N GLN A 81 16.40 -32.16 22.52
CA GLN A 81 15.79 -32.65 23.77
C GLN A 81 15.16 -34.05 23.63
N PHE A 82 14.55 -34.33 22.48
CA PHE A 82 13.95 -35.64 22.21
C PHE A 82 15.01 -36.73 22.07
N TRP A 83 16.16 -36.44 21.45
CA TRP A 83 17.25 -37.42 21.31
C TRP A 83 18.01 -37.66 22.60
N GLU A 84 18.16 -36.64 23.45
CA GLU A 84 18.80 -36.75 24.76
C GLU A 84 17.97 -37.59 25.75
N THR A 85 16.65 -37.66 25.55
CA THR A 85 15.73 -38.47 26.37
C THR A 85 15.45 -39.86 25.81
N ALA A 86 15.78 -40.11 24.54
CA ALA A 86 15.62 -41.41 23.88
C ALA A 86 16.88 -42.29 23.92
N ALA A 87 18.02 -41.76 24.35
CA ALA A 87 19.27 -42.48 24.60
C ALA A 87 19.39 -42.90 26.08
#